data_AF-A0A3E4M0P8-F1
#
_entry.id   AF-A0A3E4M0P8-F1
#
_cell.length_a   1.000
_cell.length_b   1.000
_cell.length_c   1.000
_cell.angle_alpha   90.00
_cell.angle_beta   90.00
_cell.angle_gamma   90.00
#
_symmetry.space_group_name_H-M   'P 1'
#
loop_
_entity.id
_entity.type
_entity.pdbx_description
1 polymer ?
#
loop_
_entity_poly.entity_id
_entity_poly.type
_entity_poly.pdbx_seq_one_letter_code
_entity_poly.pdbx_strand_id
1 'polypeptide(L)'
;MDDIEKLFIQDDSTFTVYVVEQQFVVGRGLEYFKKYLNTSNYITSEKQIKNVFSKAIQTISKNVAPVEKLINMLSTGFSGISIADAITSLCQLFTVNEHQLAGPEVIDPIILQEGKITKRDIARLVSLNKDSILRPTIILLLKDNNFKRAMELLSECPDGINIRMIRNSGKEEKCKVVNCGADNIVSFIDSFAKQCYSTCSNTPCSLLLNSEWNEKFVVKKYAPMVFKFRSNLLFDQKEEIAEQLSTFTNEIINLHSENSDDEQIIRSFECVLRLFRVFCNDFGGNDIWEAQKIATKLNHELLLAQVYRYAEFFPNCSMQDRIDLYGKGYSIFKRNTMEDNAIYCKNNMLIEQFYTNSIRAEEFREMQIEAVNNVPGMVALSHIYNNVGVAYLYCGQTETAIDFFVRGLEYARNNDRIVQNLAIESNKMLAENYSFTTIDDNKIRLLMRRIFDGMGMTKLPFLAADFALNVLTVALKQNRHLGKELIETYPIQKLINKSFRTNLMNAGERYQQVQYLCTHFHEECSGFTECKIPDRLNISSGKRAEFIINYGLNPFDFEIWL
;
A
#
# COMPACT_ATOMS: atom_id res chain seq x y z
N MET A 1 8.00 28.88 32.42
CA MET A 1 6.81 28.56 31.62
C MET A 1 7.13 27.28 30.89
N ASP A 2 6.41 26.21 31.19
CA ASP A 2 6.55 24.98 30.40
C ASP A 2 6.11 25.25 28.98
N ASP A 3 6.96 24.89 28.03
CA ASP A 3 6.65 24.99 26.61
C ASP A 3 5.67 23.87 26.24
N ILE A 4 4.37 24.16 26.32
CA ILE A 4 3.28 23.19 26.12
C ILE A 4 3.35 22.56 24.73
N GLU A 5 3.87 23.28 23.73
CA GLU A 5 4.04 22.77 22.37
C GLU A 5 4.95 21.53 22.34
N LYS A 6 5.96 21.47 23.21
CA LYS A 6 6.86 20.30 23.32
C LYS A 6 6.17 19.02 23.77
N LEU A 7 5.02 19.10 24.44
CA LEU A 7 4.24 17.93 24.85
C LEU A 7 3.58 17.23 23.66
N PHE A 8 3.43 17.92 22.53
CA PHE A 8 2.72 17.45 21.34
C PHE A 8 3.65 17.18 20.15
N ILE A 9 4.96 17.24 20.34
CA ILE A 9 5.93 16.90 19.29
C ILE A 9 5.97 15.38 19.11
N GLN A 10 5.71 14.95 17.88
CA GLN A 10 5.85 13.54 17.51
C GLN A 10 7.35 13.17 17.43
N ASP A 11 7.78 12.33 18.36
CA ASP A 11 9.15 11.80 18.48
C ASP A 11 9.33 10.42 17.83
N ASP A 12 8.23 9.68 17.68
CA ASP A 12 8.22 8.31 17.17
C ASP A 12 7.87 8.21 15.66
N SER A 13 8.40 7.19 14.98
CA SER A 13 8.01 6.87 13.60
C SER A 13 6.53 6.53 13.47
N THR A 14 5.91 6.06 14.55
CA THR A 14 4.48 5.73 14.64
C THR A 14 3.61 6.95 14.90
N PHE A 15 2.54 7.11 14.11
CA PHE A 15 1.60 8.23 14.25
C PHE A 15 0.96 8.25 15.64
N THR A 16 0.89 9.43 16.26
CA THR A 16 0.45 9.58 17.66
C THR A 16 -0.74 10.54 17.77
N VAL A 17 -1.81 10.07 18.42
CA VAL A 17 -2.94 10.91 18.85
C VAL A 17 -2.74 11.30 20.30
N TYR A 18 -2.84 12.59 20.59
CA TYR A 18 -2.70 13.12 21.95
C TYR A 18 -4.06 13.26 22.60
N VAL A 19 -4.15 12.93 23.88
CA VAL A 19 -5.38 13.06 24.67
C VAL A 19 -5.06 13.80 25.94
N VAL A 20 -5.82 14.85 26.25
CA VAL A 20 -5.63 15.63 27.48
C VAL A 20 -6.90 15.60 28.34
N GLU A 21 -6.71 15.46 29.65
CA GLU A 21 -7.83 15.51 30.60
C GLU A 21 -8.39 16.92 30.75
N GLN A 22 -9.66 17.04 31.13
CA GLN A 22 -10.33 18.35 31.27
C GLN A 22 -9.58 19.30 32.22
N GLN A 23 -8.96 18.80 33.28
CA GLN A 23 -8.12 19.60 34.19
C GLN A 23 -6.89 20.20 33.51
N PHE A 24 -6.29 19.50 32.55
CA PHE A 24 -5.18 20.02 31.75
C PHE A 24 -5.70 21.17 30.86
N VAL A 25 -6.86 21.00 30.23
CA VAL A 25 -7.47 22.00 29.34
C VAL A 25 -7.75 23.33 30.04
N VAL A 26 -8.35 23.30 31.23
CA VAL A 26 -8.68 24.52 31.99
C VAL A 26 -7.52 25.03 32.85
N GLY A 27 -6.52 24.19 33.11
CA GLY A 27 -5.34 24.51 33.89
C GLY A 27 -4.15 24.82 32.99
N ARG A 28 -3.18 23.90 32.98
CA ARG A 28 -1.87 24.11 32.34
C ARG A 28 -1.93 24.42 30.84
N GLY A 29 -2.88 23.84 30.12
CA GLY A 29 -3.05 23.98 28.67
C GLY A 29 -3.92 25.16 28.23
N LEU A 30 -4.52 25.92 29.16
CA LEU A 30 -5.55 26.92 28.84
C LEU A 30 -5.06 27.96 27.82
N GLU A 31 -3.91 28.57 28.07
CA GLU A 31 -3.37 29.61 27.20
C GLU A 31 -2.92 29.07 25.84
N TYR A 32 -2.52 27.80 25.76
CA TYR A 32 -2.19 27.14 24.50
C TYR A 32 -3.45 26.94 23.64
N PHE A 33 -4.51 26.34 24.19
CA PHE A 33 -5.73 26.07 23.43
C PHE A 33 -6.51 27.34 23.06
N LYS A 34 -6.43 28.40 23.89
CA LYS A 34 -7.01 29.71 23.56
C LYS A 34 -6.52 30.29 22.24
N LYS A 35 -5.26 30.04 21.85
CA LYS A 35 -4.69 30.51 20.57
C LYS A 35 -5.48 30.01 19.35
N TYR A 36 -6.12 28.84 19.48
CA TYR A 36 -6.84 28.18 18.40
C TYR A 36 -8.35 28.38 18.47
N LEU A 37 -8.89 28.99 19.54
CA LEU A 37 -10.32 29.28 19.62
C LEU A 37 -10.74 30.16 18.43
N ASN A 38 -11.79 29.72 17.73
CA ASN A 38 -12.32 30.34 16.50
C ASN A 38 -11.46 30.17 15.23
N THR A 39 -10.43 29.32 15.25
CA THR A 39 -9.69 28.92 14.05
C THR A 39 -10.26 27.61 13.46
N SER A 40 -9.85 27.25 12.25
CA SER A 40 -10.18 25.94 11.65
C SER A 40 -9.56 24.75 12.39
N ASN A 41 -8.53 25.00 13.20
CA ASN A 41 -7.86 24.00 14.01
C ASN A 41 -8.74 23.47 15.15
N TYR A 42 -9.70 24.25 15.64
CA TYR A 42 -10.48 23.92 16.83
C TYR A 42 -11.91 23.45 16.49
N ILE A 43 -12.10 22.13 16.53
CA ILE A 43 -13.33 21.44 16.10
C ILE A 43 -14.15 21.06 17.33
N THR A 44 -15.38 21.57 17.42
CA THR A 44 -16.28 21.38 18.57
C THR A 44 -17.65 20.80 18.19
N SER A 45 -17.91 20.64 16.89
CA SER A 45 -19.22 20.25 16.37
C SER A 45 -19.13 19.26 15.21
N GLU A 46 -20.17 18.45 15.08
CA GLU A 46 -20.35 17.52 13.95
C GLU A 46 -20.38 18.26 12.59
N LYS A 47 -20.89 19.49 12.56
CA LYS A 47 -20.89 20.31 11.33
C LYS A 47 -19.48 20.67 10.89
N GLN A 48 -18.60 21.05 11.83
CA GLN A 48 -17.21 21.38 11.51
C GLN A 48 -16.44 20.16 11.01
N ILE A 49 -16.59 19.01 11.68
CA ILE A 49 -15.88 17.79 11.25
C ILE A 49 -16.38 17.32 9.88
N LYS A 50 -17.68 17.39 9.62
CA LYS A 50 -18.25 17.14 8.29
C LYS A 50 -17.67 18.07 7.23
N ASN A 51 -17.53 19.37 7.52
CA ASN A 51 -16.93 20.31 6.57
C ASN A 51 -15.46 19.98 6.27
N VAL A 52 -14.67 19.60 7.29
CA VAL A 52 -13.28 19.13 7.11
C VAL A 52 -13.26 17.91 6.21
N PHE A 53 -14.13 16.93 6.45
CA PHE A 53 -14.25 15.75 5.59
C PHE A 53 -14.70 16.08 4.18
N SER A 54 -15.71 16.93 3.99
CA SER A 54 -16.19 17.27 2.65
C SER A 54 -15.10 17.92 1.82
N LYS A 55 -14.29 18.81 2.40
CA LYS A 55 -13.14 19.41 1.73
C LYS A 55 -12.06 18.38 1.41
N ALA A 56 -11.68 17.57 2.38
CA ALA A 56 -10.71 16.50 2.23
C ALA A 56 -11.11 15.54 1.10
N ILE A 57 -12.35 15.04 1.15
CA ILE A 57 -12.90 14.14 0.15
C ILE A 57 -13.00 14.85 -1.19
N GLN A 58 -13.50 16.08 -1.30
CA GLN A 58 -13.57 16.78 -2.59
C GLN A 58 -12.21 16.92 -3.28
N THR A 59 -11.15 17.18 -2.52
CA THR A 59 -9.78 17.27 -3.04
C THR A 59 -9.25 15.91 -3.49
N ILE A 60 -9.46 14.87 -2.68
CA ILE A 60 -9.01 13.51 -2.95
C ILE A 60 -9.83 12.86 -4.08
N SER A 61 -11.14 13.11 -4.12
CA SER A 61 -12.13 12.39 -4.91
C SER A 61 -12.46 13.06 -6.25
N LYS A 62 -11.75 14.12 -6.64
CA LYS A 62 -12.04 14.85 -7.89
C LYS A 62 -11.93 13.96 -9.13
N ASN A 63 -10.98 13.03 -9.14
CA ASN A 63 -10.73 12.13 -10.27
C ASN A 63 -10.70 10.63 -9.87
N VAL A 64 -11.36 10.29 -8.75
CA VAL A 64 -11.52 8.90 -8.32
C VAL A 64 -12.98 8.60 -7.97
N ALA A 65 -13.37 7.35 -8.12
CA ALA A 65 -14.75 6.93 -7.94
C ALA A 65 -15.26 7.20 -6.50
N PRO A 66 -16.47 7.75 -6.31
CA PRO A 66 -16.98 8.14 -5.01
C PRO A 66 -17.49 6.93 -4.20
N VAL A 67 -16.59 6.29 -3.46
CA VAL A 67 -16.83 5.05 -2.69
C VAL A 67 -18.12 5.06 -1.88
N GLU A 68 -18.36 6.11 -1.07
CA GLU A 68 -19.58 6.22 -0.26
C GLU A 68 -20.86 6.20 -1.10
N LYS A 69 -20.84 6.88 -2.26
CA LYS A 69 -21.99 6.90 -3.18
C LYS A 69 -22.24 5.51 -3.75
N LEU A 70 -21.17 4.79 -4.12
CA LEU A 70 -21.26 3.42 -4.63
C LEU A 70 -21.80 2.45 -3.58
N ILE A 71 -21.32 2.54 -2.33
CA ILE A 71 -21.82 1.71 -1.21
C ILE A 71 -23.29 2.00 -0.89
N ASN A 72 -23.71 3.26 -0.96
CA ASN A 72 -25.11 3.61 -0.77
C ASN A 72 -26.01 2.94 -1.82
N MET A 73 -25.55 2.87 -3.08
CA MET A 73 -26.27 2.13 -4.14
C MET A 73 -26.39 0.63 -3.85
N LEU A 74 -25.35 0.00 -3.26
CA LEU A 74 -25.44 -1.40 -2.81
C LEU A 74 -26.49 -1.61 -1.72
N SER A 75 -26.63 -0.63 -0.82
CA SER A 75 -27.52 -0.71 0.34
C SER A 75 -28.99 -0.57 -0.06
N THR A 76 -29.29 0.38 -0.95
CA THR A 76 -30.64 0.63 -1.50
C THR A 76 -31.07 -0.42 -2.53
N GLY A 77 -30.14 -1.26 -2.99
CA GLY A 77 -30.34 -2.20 -4.09
C GLY A 77 -30.20 -1.53 -5.45
N PHE A 78 -29.88 -2.32 -6.48
CA PHE A 78 -29.74 -1.85 -7.86
C PHE A 78 -31.09 -1.66 -8.59
N SER A 79 -32.17 -1.37 -7.87
CA SER A 79 -33.49 -1.21 -8.48
C SER A 79 -33.49 -0.01 -9.44
N GLY A 80 -33.75 -0.24 -10.72
CA GLY A 80 -33.77 0.80 -11.75
C GLY A 80 -32.39 1.17 -12.32
N ILE A 81 -31.34 0.42 -11.97
CA ILE A 81 -30.00 0.56 -12.54
C ILE A 81 -29.77 -0.60 -13.53
N SER A 82 -29.10 -0.34 -14.66
CA SER A 82 -28.80 -1.40 -15.62
C SER A 82 -27.78 -2.40 -15.03
N ILE A 83 -27.80 -3.64 -15.51
CA ILE A 83 -26.81 -4.65 -15.09
C ILE A 83 -25.37 -4.21 -15.38
N ALA A 84 -25.14 -3.49 -16.48
CA ALA A 84 -23.84 -2.92 -16.82
C ALA A 84 -23.38 -1.85 -15.82
N ASP A 85 -24.28 -0.97 -15.39
CA ASP A 85 -23.99 0.05 -14.39
C ASP A 85 -23.75 -0.56 -12.99
N ALA A 86 -24.46 -1.64 -12.67
CA ALA A 86 -24.25 -2.41 -11.44
C ALA A 86 -22.84 -3.05 -11.42
N ILE A 87 -22.45 -3.72 -12.52
CA ILE A 87 -21.09 -4.27 -12.67
C ILE A 87 -20.04 -3.17 -12.62
N THR A 88 -20.27 -2.02 -13.27
CA THR A 88 -19.38 -0.86 -13.22
C THR A 88 -19.16 -0.39 -11.78
N SER A 89 -20.25 -0.22 -11.02
CA SER A 89 -20.19 0.21 -9.62
C SER A 89 -19.44 -0.78 -8.74
N LEU A 90 -19.65 -2.08 -8.96
CA LEU A 90 -18.94 -3.16 -8.26
C LEU A 90 -17.45 -3.17 -8.61
N CYS A 91 -17.10 -3.04 -9.89
CA CYS A 91 -15.71 -2.97 -10.35
C CYS A 91 -14.96 -1.82 -9.68
N GLN A 92 -15.58 -0.63 -9.64
CA GLN A 92 -15.03 0.54 -8.96
C GLN A 92 -14.81 0.27 -7.46
N LEU A 93 -15.78 -0.38 -6.80
CA LEU A 93 -15.66 -0.73 -5.37
C LEU A 93 -14.58 -1.78 -5.10
N PHE A 94 -14.41 -2.78 -5.96
CA PHE A 94 -13.41 -3.84 -5.76
C PHE A 94 -11.99 -3.40 -6.02
N THR A 95 -11.80 -2.21 -6.59
CA THR A 95 -10.50 -1.68 -7.02
C THR A 95 -10.17 -0.34 -6.37
N VAL A 96 -10.97 0.03 -5.37
CA VAL A 96 -10.72 1.19 -4.53
C VAL A 96 -9.37 1.09 -3.84
N ASN A 97 -8.69 2.22 -3.74
CA ASN A 97 -7.42 2.38 -3.02
C ASN A 97 -7.61 3.29 -1.80
N GLU A 98 -6.73 3.15 -0.82
CA GLU A 98 -6.63 4.13 0.25
C GLU A 98 -6.10 5.44 -0.31
N HIS A 99 -6.71 6.54 0.14
CA HIS A 99 -6.26 7.87 -0.18
C HIS A 99 -6.09 8.67 1.10
N GLN A 100 -4.95 9.36 1.20
CA GLN A 100 -4.60 10.19 2.34
C GLN A 100 -4.81 11.67 2.05
N LEU A 101 -4.93 12.47 3.10
CA LEU A 101 -5.01 13.92 2.94
C LEU A 101 -3.64 14.48 2.50
N ALA A 102 -3.65 15.28 1.45
CA ALA A 102 -2.47 15.94 0.91
C ALA A 102 -2.79 17.37 0.48
N GLY A 103 -1.79 18.25 0.56
CA GLY A 103 -1.89 19.63 0.08
C GLY A 103 -2.34 20.64 1.14
N PRO A 104 -2.79 21.84 0.73
CA PRO A 104 -3.01 23.00 1.61
C PRO A 104 -4.20 22.85 2.57
N GLU A 105 -5.04 21.83 2.38
CA GLU A 105 -6.19 21.56 3.24
C GLU A 105 -5.82 20.79 4.52
N VAL A 106 -4.56 20.36 4.68
CA VAL A 106 -4.10 19.75 5.92
C VAL A 106 -4.03 20.81 7.02
N ILE A 107 -4.82 20.59 8.08
CA ILE A 107 -4.89 21.45 9.25
C ILE A 107 -3.93 20.90 10.31
N ASP A 108 -3.03 21.72 10.84
CA ASP A 108 -2.09 21.33 11.91
C ASP A 108 -1.93 22.45 12.96
N PRO A 109 -2.13 22.20 14.27
CA PRO A 109 -2.69 20.98 14.86
C PRO A 109 -4.19 20.85 14.61
N ILE A 110 -4.74 19.64 14.72
CA ILE A 110 -6.18 19.38 14.78
C ILE A 110 -6.58 19.19 16.23
N ILE A 111 -7.34 20.12 16.79
CA ILE A 111 -7.83 20.09 18.17
C ILE A 111 -9.30 19.70 18.16
N LEU A 112 -9.60 18.55 18.76
CA LEU A 112 -10.94 17.98 18.86
C LEU A 112 -11.46 18.16 20.28
N GLN A 113 -12.50 18.97 20.45
CA GLN A 113 -13.20 19.05 21.72
C GLN A 113 -14.25 17.95 21.80
N GLU A 114 -14.15 17.10 22.82
CA GLU A 114 -15.12 16.05 23.05
C GLU A 114 -16.51 16.64 23.37
N GLY A 115 -17.54 16.07 22.75
CA GLY A 115 -18.92 16.53 22.92
C GLY A 115 -19.85 15.84 21.93
N LYS A 116 -19.98 16.42 20.73
CA LYS A 116 -20.84 15.89 19.64
C LYS A 116 -20.08 15.09 18.57
N ILE A 117 -18.79 14.84 18.78
CA ILE A 117 -17.95 14.09 17.85
C ILE A 117 -18.05 12.60 18.20
N THR A 118 -18.32 11.74 17.22
CA THR A 118 -18.47 10.30 17.45
C THR A 118 -17.12 9.56 17.37
N LYS A 119 -17.04 8.35 17.95
CA LYS A 119 -15.88 7.45 17.79
C LYS A 119 -15.49 7.25 16.32
N ARG A 120 -16.50 7.13 15.45
CA ARG A 120 -16.35 6.95 14.00
C ARG A 120 -15.76 8.18 13.32
N ASP A 121 -16.16 9.38 13.72
CA ASP A 121 -15.60 10.61 13.15
C ASP A 121 -14.12 10.74 13.52
N ILE A 122 -13.76 10.42 14.77
CA ILE A 122 -12.36 10.44 15.20
C ILE A 122 -11.55 9.42 14.42
N ALA A 123 -12.02 8.17 14.33
CA ALA A 123 -11.35 7.11 13.58
C ALA A 123 -11.10 7.50 12.11
N ARG A 124 -12.12 8.06 11.44
CA ARG A 124 -12.00 8.53 10.04
C ARG A 124 -11.00 9.67 9.89
N LEU A 125 -11.03 10.64 10.80
CA LEU A 125 -10.08 11.76 10.79
C LEU A 125 -8.65 11.26 10.97
N VAL A 126 -8.43 10.35 11.93
CA VAL A 126 -7.13 9.73 12.14
C VAL A 126 -6.70 8.95 10.91
N SER A 127 -7.59 8.16 10.29
CA SER A 127 -7.30 7.40 9.07
C SER A 127 -6.81 8.28 7.91
N LEU A 128 -7.47 9.41 7.66
CA LEU A 128 -7.09 10.33 6.58
C LEU A 128 -5.74 11.03 6.80
N ASN A 129 -5.33 11.18 8.05
CA ASN A 129 -4.15 11.98 8.43
C ASN A 129 -2.94 11.15 8.85
N LYS A 130 -3.12 9.90 9.31
CA LYS A 130 -2.03 9.06 9.83
C LYS A 130 -0.92 8.80 8.81
N ASP A 131 -1.30 8.75 7.53
CA ASP A 131 -0.42 8.47 6.40
C ASP A 131 -0.13 9.75 5.57
N SER A 132 -0.70 10.90 5.95
CA SER A 132 -0.39 12.18 5.30
C SER A 132 1.08 12.51 5.46
N ILE A 133 1.72 13.04 4.41
CA ILE A 133 3.12 13.50 4.47
C ILE A 133 3.32 14.53 5.61
N LEU A 134 2.31 15.38 5.81
CA LEU A 134 2.36 16.48 6.78
C LEU A 134 2.11 16.01 8.22
N ARG A 135 1.52 14.83 8.42
CA ARG A 135 1.27 14.19 9.73
C ARG A 135 0.81 15.18 10.81
N PRO A 136 -0.35 15.84 10.62
CA PRO A 136 -0.78 16.87 11.55
C PRO A 136 -0.98 16.30 12.96
N THR A 137 -0.67 17.11 13.96
CA THR A 137 -0.82 16.75 15.37
C THR A 137 -2.30 16.73 15.73
N ILE A 138 -2.83 15.58 16.14
CA ILE A 138 -4.23 15.46 16.58
C ILE A 138 -4.29 15.46 18.11
N ILE A 139 -5.04 16.40 18.69
CA ILE A 139 -5.21 16.57 20.15
C ILE A 139 -6.69 16.46 20.51
N LEU A 140 -7.07 15.45 21.28
CA LEU A 140 -8.40 15.25 21.83
C LEU A 140 -8.51 15.84 23.24
N LEU A 141 -9.40 16.81 23.41
CA LEU A 141 -9.73 17.44 24.68
C LEU A 141 -10.90 16.70 25.31
N LEU A 142 -10.66 15.93 26.37
CA LEU A 142 -11.71 15.20 27.05
C LEU A 142 -12.62 16.13 27.83
N LYS A 143 -13.92 15.80 27.88
CA LYS A 143 -14.89 16.51 28.74
C LYS A 143 -14.75 16.19 30.23
N ASP A 144 -13.95 15.18 30.57
CA ASP A 144 -13.68 14.71 31.92
C ASP A 144 -12.20 14.32 32.09
N ASN A 145 -11.86 13.65 33.20
CA ASN A 145 -10.50 13.19 33.48
C ASN A 145 -10.36 11.66 33.40
N ASN A 146 -11.21 10.98 32.60
CA ASN A 146 -11.28 9.53 32.55
C ASN A 146 -10.61 8.96 31.29
N PHE A 147 -9.34 8.58 31.42
CA PHE A 147 -8.58 7.93 30.35
C PHE A 147 -9.10 6.54 29.96
N LYS A 148 -9.74 5.78 30.85
CA LYS A 148 -10.34 4.50 30.45
C LYS A 148 -11.45 4.68 29.43
N ARG A 149 -12.29 5.70 29.63
CA ARG A 149 -13.34 6.07 28.69
C ARG A 149 -12.75 6.63 27.37
N ALA A 150 -11.64 7.36 27.45
CA ALA A 150 -10.94 7.83 26.25
C ALA A 150 -10.39 6.67 25.40
N MET A 151 -9.89 5.60 26.03
CA MET A 151 -9.45 4.40 25.29
C MET A 151 -10.60 3.73 24.53
N GLU A 152 -11.79 3.65 25.13
CA GLU A 152 -12.99 3.13 24.44
C GLU A 152 -13.42 4.04 23.27
N LEU A 153 -13.31 5.36 23.42
CA LEU A 153 -13.62 6.31 22.37
C LEU A 153 -12.67 6.20 21.16
N LEU A 154 -11.42 5.81 21.40
CA LEU A 154 -10.36 5.71 20.39
C LEU A 154 -10.16 4.28 19.86
N SER A 155 -10.92 3.29 20.33
CA SER A 155 -10.72 1.88 19.97
C SER A 155 -10.97 1.55 18.51
N GLU A 156 -11.73 2.39 17.79
CA GLU A 156 -12.01 2.23 16.35
C GLU A 156 -10.97 2.92 15.46
N CYS A 157 -9.95 3.58 16.04
CA CYS A 157 -8.89 4.19 15.25
C CYS A 157 -8.09 3.12 14.46
N PRO A 158 -7.39 3.51 13.39
CA PRO A 158 -6.58 2.59 12.61
C PRO A 158 -5.59 1.80 13.47
N ASP A 159 -5.31 0.57 13.04
CA ASP A 159 -4.34 -0.29 13.73
C ASP A 159 -2.97 0.38 13.81
N GLY A 160 -2.22 0.05 14.87
CA GLY A 160 -0.81 0.37 14.91
C GLY A 160 -0.44 1.77 15.37
N ILE A 161 -1.40 2.69 15.55
CA ILE A 161 -1.13 4.05 16.04
C ILE A 161 -0.88 4.09 17.55
N ASN A 162 -0.20 5.14 18.00
CA ASN A 162 -0.01 5.44 19.41
C ASN A 162 -1.07 6.42 19.93
N ILE A 163 -1.45 6.26 21.19
CA ILE A 163 -2.23 7.23 21.95
C ILE A 163 -1.37 7.68 23.14
N ARG A 164 -1.13 8.98 23.25
CA ARG A 164 -0.40 9.59 24.38
C ARG A 164 -1.36 10.41 25.21
N MET A 165 -1.65 9.93 26.41
CA MET A 165 -2.59 10.55 27.34
C MET A 165 -1.82 11.39 28.37
N ILE A 166 -2.16 12.66 28.51
CA ILE A 166 -1.42 13.65 29.31
C ILE A 166 -2.30 14.22 30.40
N ARG A 167 -1.85 14.09 31.65
CA ARG A 167 -2.52 14.63 32.83
C ARG A 167 -2.13 16.08 33.07
N ASN A 168 -2.92 16.82 33.84
CA ASN A 168 -2.64 18.20 34.26
C ASN A 168 -1.30 18.30 35.02
N SER A 169 -0.92 17.25 35.75
CA SER A 169 0.38 17.15 36.42
C SER A 169 1.58 17.06 35.45
N GLY A 170 1.33 16.85 34.15
CA GLY A 170 2.36 16.52 33.15
C GLY A 170 2.73 15.05 33.09
N LYS A 171 2.12 14.18 33.90
CA LYS A 171 2.32 12.72 33.80
C LYS A 171 1.69 12.19 32.51
N GLU A 172 2.39 11.28 31.86
CA GLU A 172 1.98 10.70 30.59
C GLU A 172 1.76 9.20 30.69
N GLU A 173 0.80 8.70 29.90
CA GLU A 173 0.52 7.28 29.70
C GLU A 173 0.46 7.02 28.19
N LYS A 174 1.28 6.09 27.67
CA LYS A 174 1.29 5.69 26.26
C LYS A 174 0.58 4.34 26.10
N CYS A 175 -0.33 4.23 25.14
CA CYS A 175 -0.91 2.95 24.70
C CYS A 175 -0.92 2.85 23.17
N LYS A 176 -1.01 1.63 22.66
CA LYS A 176 -1.08 1.33 21.22
C LYS A 176 -2.48 0.83 20.88
N VAL A 177 -3.02 1.29 19.75
CA VAL A 177 -4.30 0.79 19.23
C VAL A 177 -4.09 -0.57 18.57
N VAL A 178 -4.97 -1.50 18.89
CA VAL A 178 -5.06 -2.83 18.26
C VAL A 178 -6.44 -2.95 17.66
N ASN A 179 -6.51 -3.16 16.34
CA ASN A 179 -7.76 -3.24 15.61
C ASN A 179 -8.35 -4.66 15.69
N CYS A 180 -9.55 -4.78 16.25
CA CYS A 180 -10.26 -6.05 16.42
C CYS A 180 -11.28 -6.34 15.30
N GLY A 181 -11.29 -5.52 14.23
CA GLY A 181 -12.27 -5.61 13.16
C GLY A 181 -13.61 -4.95 13.49
N ALA A 182 -14.58 -5.12 12.59
CA ALA A 182 -15.93 -4.60 12.73
C ALA A 182 -16.84 -5.56 13.54
N ASP A 183 -17.73 -5.00 14.36
CA ASP A 183 -18.63 -5.77 15.24
C ASP A 183 -19.84 -6.40 14.51
N ASN A 184 -20.20 -5.83 13.35
CA ASN A 184 -21.29 -6.32 12.52
C ASN A 184 -21.13 -5.86 11.08
N ILE A 185 -21.97 -6.42 10.21
CA ILE A 185 -21.84 -6.26 8.77
C ILE A 185 -22.14 -4.83 8.27
N VAL A 186 -23.01 -4.10 8.98
CA VAL A 186 -23.27 -2.67 8.71
C VAL A 186 -22.04 -1.83 9.04
N SER A 187 -21.40 -2.09 10.19
CA SER A 187 -20.15 -1.41 10.56
C SER A 187 -18.98 -1.76 9.64
N PHE A 188 -18.95 -2.98 9.09
CA PHE A 188 -17.97 -3.38 8.08
C PHE A 188 -18.13 -2.58 6.79
N ILE A 189 -19.36 -2.51 6.25
CA ILE A 189 -19.64 -1.75 5.02
C ILE A 189 -19.38 -0.25 5.21
N ASP A 190 -19.74 0.32 6.35
CA ASP A 190 -19.41 1.71 6.71
C ASP A 190 -17.89 1.95 6.78
N SER A 191 -17.15 1.00 7.37
CA SER A 191 -15.68 1.07 7.43
C SER A 191 -15.06 1.03 6.03
N PHE A 192 -15.54 0.15 5.16
CA PHE A 192 -15.07 0.07 3.78
C PHE A 192 -15.38 1.35 2.98
N ALA A 193 -16.60 1.89 3.11
CA ALA A 193 -17.00 3.13 2.46
C ALA A 193 -16.10 4.32 2.82
N LYS A 194 -15.60 4.31 4.06
CA LYS A 194 -14.70 5.32 4.62
C LYS A 194 -13.22 4.98 4.46
N GLN A 195 -12.89 3.94 3.69
CA GLN A 195 -11.53 3.48 3.41
C GLN A 195 -10.75 3.05 4.67
N CYS A 196 -11.44 2.61 5.72
CA CYS A 196 -10.84 2.08 6.94
C CYS A 196 -10.45 0.60 6.77
N TYR A 197 -9.56 0.32 5.80
CA TYR A 197 -9.28 -1.05 5.35
C TYR A 197 -8.61 -1.93 6.42
N SER A 198 -7.88 -1.36 7.39
CA SER A 198 -7.31 -2.14 8.50
C SER A 198 -8.41 -2.79 9.35
N THR A 199 -9.55 -2.11 9.52
CA THR A 199 -10.71 -2.68 10.20
C THR A 199 -11.33 -3.79 9.37
N CYS A 200 -11.43 -3.58 8.06
CA CYS A 200 -11.96 -4.59 7.14
C CYS A 200 -11.09 -5.85 7.10
N SER A 201 -9.76 -5.72 7.08
CA SER A 201 -8.83 -6.86 7.07
C SER A 201 -8.89 -7.67 8.36
N ASN A 202 -9.04 -7.01 9.52
CA ASN A 202 -9.15 -7.70 10.82
C ASN A 202 -10.56 -8.25 11.13
N THR A 203 -11.59 -7.93 10.33
CA THR A 203 -12.97 -8.39 10.59
C THR A 203 -13.09 -9.91 10.41
N PRO A 204 -13.61 -10.68 11.39
CA PRO A 204 -13.74 -12.14 11.28
C PRO A 204 -14.61 -12.60 10.10
N CYS A 205 -14.15 -13.63 9.37
CA CYS A 205 -14.87 -14.16 8.20
C CYS A 205 -16.27 -14.69 8.53
N SER A 206 -16.43 -15.28 9.74
CA SER A 206 -17.71 -15.81 10.23
C SER A 206 -18.81 -14.76 10.32
N LEU A 207 -18.44 -13.49 10.44
CA LEU A 207 -19.37 -12.36 10.52
C LEU A 207 -19.88 -11.93 9.14
N LEU A 208 -19.09 -12.14 8.09
CA LEU A 208 -19.36 -11.65 6.74
C LEU A 208 -20.27 -12.57 5.92
N LEU A 209 -20.38 -13.84 6.32
CA LEU A 209 -21.25 -14.83 5.68
C LEU A 209 -22.53 -15.00 6.51
N ASN A 210 -23.28 -13.92 6.75
CA ASN A 210 -24.53 -13.98 7.53
C ASN A 210 -25.77 -14.11 6.62
N SER A 211 -26.57 -15.15 6.87
CA SER A 211 -27.89 -15.40 6.24
C SER A 211 -28.95 -14.33 6.54
N GLU A 212 -28.83 -13.57 7.62
CA GLU A 212 -29.82 -12.56 8.05
C GLU A 212 -29.79 -11.29 7.19
N TRP A 213 -28.67 -10.97 6.52
CA TRP A 213 -28.59 -9.86 5.55
C TRP A 213 -28.93 -10.28 4.10
N ASN A 214 -29.07 -11.58 3.87
CA ASN A 214 -29.08 -12.22 2.55
C ASN A 214 -30.46 -12.27 1.88
N GLU A 215 -31.25 -11.20 1.92
CA GLU A 215 -32.52 -11.14 1.19
C GLU A 215 -32.29 -11.21 -0.33
N LYS A 216 -32.21 -12.43 -0.87
CA LYS A 216 -32.21 -12.82 -2.31
C LYS A 216 -31.25 -12.13 -3.27
N PHE A 217 -30.34 -11.30 -2.79
CA PHE A 217 -29.49 -10.45 -3.63
C PHE A 217 -28.04 -10.96 -3.62
N VAL A 218 -27.60 -11.53 -4.75
CA VAL A 218 -26.25 -12.10 -4.95
C VAL A 218 -25.15 -11.14 -4.48
N VAL A 219 -25.33 -9.86 -4.73
CA VAL A 219 -24.35 -8.83 -4.37
C VAL A 219 -24.17 -8.70 -2.86
N LYS A 220 -25.27 -8.59 -2.09
CA LYS A 220 -25.20 -8.51 -0.61
C LYS A 220 -24.57 -9.77 0.01
N LYS A 221 -24.77 -10.92 -0.63
CA LYS A 221 -24.23 -12.20 -0.17
C LYS A 221 -22.72 -12.31 -0.32
N TYR A 222 -22.15 -11.91 -1.45
CA TYR A 222 -20.75 -12.20 -1.76
C TYR A 222 -19.83 -10.98 -1.71
N ALA A 223 -20.32 -9.77 -1.98
CA ALA A 223 -19.47 -8.57 -2.00
C ALA A 223 -18.71 -8.30 -0.69
N PRO A 224 -19.27 -8.52 0.53
CA PRO A 224 -18.54 -8.31 1.77
C PRO A 224 -17.25 -9.15 1.88
N MET A 225 -17.29 -10.40 1.42
CA MET A 225 -16.10 -11.27 1.42
C MET A 225 -15.07 -10.80 0.38
N VAL A 226 -15.51 -10.36 -0.80
CA VAL A 226 -14.61 -9.77 -1.81
C VAL A 226 -13.93 -8.50 -1.29
N PHE A 227 -14.67 -7.63 -0.58
CA PHE A 227 -14.11 -6.44 0.09
C PHE A 227 -13.09 -6.79 1.17
N LYS A 228 -13.33 -7.87 1.93
CA LYS A 228 -12.36 -8.35 2.91
C LYS A 228 -11.08 -8.82 2.24
N PHE A 229 -11.16 -9.65 1.20
CA PHE A 229 -9.95 -10.08 0.46
C PHE A 229 -9.20 -8.90 -0.12
N ARG A 230 -9.90 -7.94 -0.74
CA ARG A 230 -9.27 -6.70 -1.22
C ARG A 230 -8.52 -5.98 -0.10
N SER A 231 -9.15 -5.84 1.07
CA SER A 231 -8.55 -5.17 2.22
C SER A 231 -7.30 -5.91 2.71
N ASN A 232 -7.34 -7.24 2.87
CA ASN A 232 -6.17 -8.03 3.26
C ASN A 232 -5.00 -7.88 2.26
N LEU A 233 -5.29 -7.91 0.95
CA LEU A 233 -4.28 -7.76 -0.09
C LEU A 233 -3.60 -6.39 -0.08
N LEU A 234 -4.31 -5.32 0.33
CA LEU A 234 -3.73 -3.99 0.52
C LEU A 234 -2.72 -3.90 1.69
N PHE A 235 -2.77 -4.84 2.65
CA PHE A 235 -1.86 -4.92 3.80
C PHE A 235 -0.78 -6.01 3.65
N ASP A 236 -0.54 -6.48 2.42
CA ASP A 236 0.43 -7.55 2.12
C ASP A 236 0.17 -8.86 2.89
N GLN A 237 -1.09 -9.18 3.20
CA GLN A 237 -1.51 -10.38 3.94
C GLN A 237 -1.74 -11.60 3.03
N LYS A 238 -0.98 -11.71 1.92
CA LYS A 238 -1.21 -12.71 0.86
C LYS A 238 -1.15 -14.14 1.42
N GLU A 239 -0.09 -14.45 2.15
CA GLU A 239 0.17 -15.77 2.70
C GLU A 239 -0.90 -16.22 3.70
N GLU A 240 -1.47 -15.28 4.45
CA GLU A 240 -2.49 -15.54 5.48
C GLU A 240 -3.86 -15.87 4.87
N ILE A 241 -4.15 -15.35 3.67
CA ILE A 241 -5.47 -15.51 3.04
C ILE A 241 -5.49 -16.46 1.85
N ALA A 242 -4.33 -16.94 1.37
CA ALA A 242 -4.21 -17.67 0.10
C ALA A 242 -5.17 -18.88 -0.01
N GLU A 243 -5.26 -19.69 1.03
CA GLU A 243 -6.16 -20.86 1.08
C GLU A 243 -7.63 -20.45 1.07
N GLN A 244 -7.99 -19.45 1.88
CA GLN A 244 -9.36 -18.98 2.00
C GLN A 244 -9.84 -18.32 0.69
N LEU A 245 -9.00 -17.46 0.09
CA LEU A 245 -9.25 -16.84 -1.20
C LEU A 245 -9.46 -17.91 -2.28
N SER A 246 -8.60 -18.93 -2.31
CA SER A 246 -8.70 -20.02 -3.28
C SER A 246 -10.00 -20.81 -3.13
N THR A 247 -10.36 -21.17 -1.90
CA THR A 247 -11.60 -21.88 -1.58
C THR A 247 -12.83 -21.08 -2.00
N PHE A 248 -12.91 -19.81 -1.60
CA PHE A 248 -14.04 -18.94 -1.97
C PHE A 248 -14.11 -18.69 -3.48
N THR A 249 -12.96 -18.50 -4.14
CA THR A 249 -12.91 -18.35 -5.61
C THR A 249 -13.48 -19.60 -6.30
N ASN A 250 -13.11 -20.79 -5.83
CA ASN A 250 -13.64 -22.05 -6.38
C ASN A 250 -15.13 -22.23 -6.10
N GLU A 251 -15.64 -21.75 -4.96
CA GLU A 251 -17.08 -21.69 -4.70
C GLU A 251 -17.78 -20.82 -5.77
N ILE A 252 -17.32 -19.58 -5.97
CA ILE A 252 -17.89 -18.65 -6.97
C ILE A 252 -17.83 -19.22 -8.39
N ILE A 253 -16.72 -19.87 -8.78
CA ILE A 253 -16.57 -20.50 -10.10
C ILE A 253 -17.72 -21.47 -10.37
N ASN A 254 -18.06 -22.31 -9.38
CA ASN A 254 -19.05 -23.38 -9.50
C ASN A 254 -20.51 -22.91 -9.27
N LEU A 255 -20.72 -21.65 -8.87
CA LEU A 255 -22.06 -21.11 -8.69
C LEU A 255 -22.70 -20.75 -10.02
N HIS A 256 -23.96 -21.15 -10.21
CA HIS A 256 -24.75 -20.77 -11.38
C HIS A 256 -26.10 -20.23 -10.95
N SER A 257 -26.60 -19.23 -11.70
CA SER A 257 -27.96 -18.70 -11.53
C SER A 257 -28.76 -18.88 -12.82
N GLU A 258 -30.02 -19.27 -12.68
CA GLU A 258 -30.98 -19.24 -13.80
C GLU A 258 -31.36 -17.80 -14.19
N ASN A 259 -31.17 -16.84 -13.27
CA ASN A 259 -31.36 -15.42 -13.55
C ASN A 259 -30.11 -14.87 -14.27
N SER A 260 -30.31 -14.37 -15.50
CA SER A 260 -29.25 -13.84 -16.35
C SER A 260 -28.49 -12.65 -15.74
N ASP A 261 -29.14 -11.80 -14.95
CA ASP A 261 -28.49 -10.65 -14.30
C ASP A 261 -27.63 -11.12 -13.13
N ASP A 262 -28.16 -12.02 -12.30
CA ASP A 262 -27.40 -12.64 -11.21
C ASP A 262 -26.19 -13.41 -11.74
N GLU A 263 -26.35 -14.16 -12.84
CA GLU A 263 -25.24 -14.89 -13.47
C GLU A 263 -24.13 -13.92 -13.92
N GLN A 264 -24.48 -12.79 -14.54
CA GLN A 264 -23.49 -11.78 -14.94
C GLN A 264 -22.75 -11.18 -13.74
N ILE A 265 -23.45 -10.93 -12.62
CA ILE A 265 -22.82 -10.47 -11.37
C ILE A 265 -21.87 -11.53 -10.82
N ILE A 266 -22.29 -12.79 -10.76
CA ILE A 266 -21.43 -13.90 -10.28
C ILE A 266 -20.17 -14.00 -11.13
N ARG A 267 -20.29 -13.94 -12.47
CA ARG A 267 -19.14 -13.94 -13.37
C ARG A 267 -18.26 -12.70 -13.18
N SER A 268 -18.82 -11.53 -12.87
CA SER A 268 -18.02 -10.35 -12.54
C SER A 268 -17.19 -10.55 -11.26
N PHE A 269 -17.75 -11.20 -10.22
CA PHE A 269 -17.01 -11.57 -9.01
C PHE A 269 -15.91 -12.58 -9.31
N GLU A 270 -16.21 -13.59 -10.13
CA GLU A 270 -15.21 -14.57 -10.57
C GLU A 270 -14.01 -13.89 -11.24
N CYS A 271 -14.25 -12.96 -12.18
CA CYS A 271 -13.19 -12.23 -12.87
C CYS A 271 -12.24 -11.53 -11.88
N VAL A 272 -12.81 -10.77 -10.93
CA VAL A 272 -12.02 -10.04 -9.93
C VAL A 272 -11.29 -10.98 -8.95
N LEU A 273 -11.96 -12.04 -8.48
CA LEU A 273 -11.36 -13.02 -7.57
C LEU A 273 -10.21 -13.78 -8.22
N ARG A 274 -10.30 -14.07 -9.52
CA ARG A 274 -9.19 -14.63 -10.28
C ARG A 274 -8.00 -13.67 -10.33
N LEU A 275 -8.22 -12.37 -10.57
CA LEU A 275 -7.15 -11.37 -10.52
C LEU A 275 -6.53 -11.25 -9.11
N PHE A 276 -7.35 -11.30 -8.06
CA PHE A 276 -6.86 -11.35 -6.68
C PHE A 276 -6.01 -12.59 -6.43
N ARG A 277 -6.39 -13.75 -6.98
CA ARG A 277 -5.60 -14.97 -6.89
C ARG A 277 -4.29 -14.89 -7.67
N VAL A 278 -4.30 -14.25 -8.84
CA VAL A 278 -3.07 -13.94 -9.61
C VAL A 278 -2.13 -13.09 -8.77
N PHE A 279 -2.62 -12.00 -8.17
CA PHE A 279 -1.82 -11.15 -7.28
C PHE A 279 -1.33 -11.89 -6.03
N CYS A 280 -2.18 -12.70 -5.41
CA CYS A 280 -1.85 -13.44 -4.20
C CYS A 280 -0.74 -14.48 -4.45
N ASN A 281 -0.76 -15.13 -5.61
CA ASN A 281 0.20 -16.17 -5.99
C ASN A 281 1.41 -15.63 -6.78
N ASP A 282 1.38 -14.36 -7.17
CA ASP A 282 2.34 -13.74 -8.10
C ASP A 282 2.51 -14.58 -9.39
N PHE A 283 1.41 -15.17 -9.87
CA PHE A 283 1.40 -16.08 -11.02
C PHE A 283 0.06 -16.04 -11.76
N GLY A 284 0.09 -15.77 -13.08
CA GLY A 284 -1.10 -15.67 -13.92
C GLY A 284 -1.83 -16.98 -14.17
N GLY A 285 -1.09 -18.03 -14.56
CA GLY A 285 -1.62 -19.35 -14.86
C GLY A 285 -2.85 -19.34 -15.77
N ASN A 286 -3.83 -20.18 -15.43
CA ASN A 286 -5.13 -20.20 -16.12
C ASN A 286 -6.03 -19.02 -15.69
N ASP A 287 -5.77 -18.42 -14.52
CA ASP A 287 -6.63 -17.39 -13.95
C ASP A 287 -6.66 -16.12 -14.79
N ILE A 288 -5.51 -15.68 -15.31
CA ILE A 288 -5.45 -14.49 -16.14
C ILE A 288 -6.22 -14.66 -17.46
N TRP A 289 -6.15 -15.85 -18.07
CA TRP A 289 -6.90 -16.16 -19.29
C TRP A 289 -8.40 -16.24 -19.06
N GLU A 290 -8.83 -16.93 -18.00
CA GLU A 290 -10.25 -17.03 -17.67
C GLU A 290 -10.82 -15.67 -17.28
N ALA A 291 -10.08 -14.86 -16.52
CA ALA A 291 -10.49 -13.49 -16.22
C ALA A 291 -10.69 -12.65 -17.51
N GLN A 292 -9.78 -12.76 -18.48
CA GLN A 292 -9.91 -12.10 -19.78
C GLN A 292 -11.14 -12.60 -20.56
N LYS A 293 -11.35 -13.92 -20.62
CA LYS A 293 -12.50 -14.52 -21.33
C LYS A 293 -13.82 -14.06 -20.72
N ILE A 294 -13.91 -14.05 -19.40
CA ILE A 294 -15.09 -13.60 -18.67
C ILE A 294 -15.36 -12.12 -18.97
N ALA A 295 -14.37 -11.25 -18.81
CA ALA A 295 -14.51 -9.82 -19.06
C ALA A 295 -14.93 -9.52 -20.51
N THR A 296 -14.38 -10.27 -21.47
CA THR A 296 -14.76 -10.18 -22.89
C THR A 296 -16.19 -10.66 -23.12
N LYS A 297 -16.59 -11.81 -22.55
CA LYS A 297 -17.93 -12.39 -22.70
C LYS A 297 -19.01 -11.49 -22.11
N LEU A 298 -18.72 -10.85 -20.97
CA LEU A 298 -19.60 -9.85 -20.36
C LEU A 298 -19.64 -8.53 -21.14
N ASN A 299 -18.76 -8.34 -22.13
CA ASN A 299 -18.62 -7.11 -22.90
C ASN A 299 -18.49 -5.86 -22.01
N HIS A 300 -17.70 -5.97 -20.92
CA HIS A 300 -17.58 -4.92 -19.92
C HIS A 300 -16.16 -4.33 -19.91
N GLU A 301 -16.03 -3.11 -20.42
CA GLU A 301 -14.74 -2.45 -20.62
C GLU A 301 -13.92 -2.30 -19.34
N LEU A 302 -14.57 -2.00 -18.21
CA LEU A 302 -13.84 -1.77 -16.96
C LEU A 302 -13.26 -3.06 -16.38
N LEU A 303 -13.95 -4.20 -16.54
CA LEU A 303 -13.40 -5.51 -16.18
C LEU A 303 -12.21 -5.85 -17.08
N LEU A 304 -12.29 -5.55 -18.38
CA LEU A 304 -11.17 -5.72 -19.29
C LEU A 304 -9.97 -4.86 -18.90
N ALA A 305 -10.19 -3.60 -18.51
CA ALA A 305 -9.13 -2.73 -18.04
C ALA A 305 -8.43 -3.27 -16.78
N GLN A 306 -9.19 -3.87 -15.86
CA GLN A 306 -8.62 -4.54 -14.69
C GLN A 306 -7.72 -5.71 -15.08
N VAL A 307 -8.14 -6.52 -16.07
CA VAL A 307 -7.31 -7.60 -16.60
C VAL A 307 -6.05 -7.07 -17.30
N TYR A 308 -6.18 -6.00 -18.09
CA TYR A 308 -5.05 -5.41 -18.82
C TYR A 308 -3.98 -4.81 -17.90
N ARG A 309 -4.34 -4.36 -16.69
CA ARG A 309 -3.38 -3.93 -15.68
C ARG A 309 -2.45 -5.06 -15.22
N TYR A 310 -2.82 -6.32 -15.44
CA TYR A 310 -2.05 -7.53 -15.12
C TYR A 310 -1.33 -8.10 -16.36
N ALA A 311 -1.01 -7.27 -17.37
CA ALA A 311 -0.45 -7.75 -18.64
C ALA A 311 0.83 -8.60 -18.48
N GLU A 312 1.68 -8.32 -17.48
CA GLU A 312 2.88 -9.11 -17.17
C GLU A 312 2.60 -10.59 -16.90
N PHE A 313 1.41 -10.91 -16.39
CA PHE A 313 1.04 -12.28 -16.06
C PHE A 313 0.51 -13.09 -17.24
N PHE A 314 0.31 -12.49 -18.41
CA PHE A 314 -0.11 -13.23 -19.60
C PHE A 314 1.03 -14.09 -20.16
N PRO A 315 0.84 -15.41 -20.32
CA PRO A 315 1.88 -16.25 -20.88
C PRO A 315 2.07 -15.96 -22.36
N ASN A 316 3.33 -15.99 -22.81
CA ASN A 316 3.73 -15.71 -24.19
C ASN A 316 3.32 -14.31 -24.69
N CYS A 317 3.12 -13.35 -23.79
CA CYS A 317 2.84 -11.97 -24.12
C CYS A 317 4.17 -11.24 -24.39
N SER A 318 4.33 -10.66 -25.58
CA SER A 318 5.53 -9.87 -25.87
C SER A 318 5.50 -8.54 -25.11
N MET A 319 6.66 -7.91 -24.95
CA MET A 319 6.76 -6.57 -24.34
C MET A 319 5.82 -5.56 -25.03
N GLN A 320 5.75 -5.57 -26.38
CA GLN A 320 4.87 -4.66 -27.10
C GLN A 320 3.39 -4.96 -26.84
N ASP A 321 3.01 -6.23 -26.78
CA ASP A 321 1.64 -6.62 -26.43
C ASP A 321 1.26 -6.10 -25.03
N ARG A 322 2.18 -6.20 -24.06
CA ARG A 322 1.95 -5.67 -22.71
C ARG A 322 1.79 -4.16 -22.70
N ILE A 323 2.66 -3.43 -23.39
CA ILE A 323 2.57 -1.97 -23.56
C ILE A 323 1.20 -1.59 -24.15
N ASP A 324 0.74 -2.30 -25.17
CA ASP A 324 -0.55 -2.04 -25.82
C ASP A 324 -1.73 -2.34 -24.87
N LEU A 325 -1.64 -3.41 -24.08
CA LEU A 325 -2.66 -3.75 -23.06
C LEU A 325 -2.70 -2.68 -21.96
N TYR A 326 -1.55 -2.28 -21.41
CA TYR A 326 -1.47 -1.20 -20.43
C TYR A 326 -2.03 0.11 -20.97
N GLY A 327 -1.70 0.49 -22.21
CA GLY A 327 -2.24 1.70 -22.87
C GLY A 327 -3.77 1.66 -23.03
N LYS A 328 -4.34 0.49 -23.36
CA LYS A 328 -5.79 0.28 -23.36
C LYS A 328 -6.37 0.46 -21.96
N GLY A 329 -5.79 -0.20 -20.95
CA GLY A 329 -6.21 -0.07 -19.55
C GLY A 329 -6.21 1.39 -19.06
N TYR A 330 -5.12 2.12 -19.31
CA TYR A 330 -4.98 3.55 -18.99
C TYR A 330 -6.14 4.37 -19.56
N SER A 331 -6.42 4.21 -20.86
CA SER A 331 -7.46 4.96 -21.56
C SER A 331 -8.85 4.68 -21.00
N ILE A 332 -9.13 3.41 -20.67
CA ILE A 332 -10.42 3.00 -20.09
C ILE A 332 -10.59 3.54 -18.67
N PHE A 333 -9.56 3.47 -17.83
CA PHE A 333 -9.65 3.98 -16.46
C PHE A 333 -9.85 5.49 -16.42
N LYS A 334 -9.11 6.23 -17.27
CA LYS A 334 -9.21 7.69 -17.37
C LYS A 334 -10.62 8.17 -17.73
N ARG A 335 -11.25 7.56 -18.75
CA ARG A 335 -12.63 7.91 -19.12
C ARG A 335 -13.68 7.51 -18.08
N ASN A 336 -13.35 6.60 -17.18
CA ASN A 336 -14.23 6.12 -16.10
C ASN A 336 -13.92 6.77 -14.73
N THR A 337 -13.18 7.88 -14.69
CA THR A 337 -12.82 8.61 -13.45
C THR A 337 -12.10 7.73 -12.42
N MET A 338 -11.19 6.88 -12.88
CA MET A 338 -10.34 6.01 -12.06
C MET A 338 -8.87 6.34 -12.31
N GLU A 339 -8.50 7.60 -12.08
CA GLU A 339 -7.19 8.11 -12.50
C GLU A 339 -6.03 7.42 -11.76
N ASP A 340 -6.26 6.96 -10.53
CA ASP A 340 -5.31 6.15 -9.74
C ASP A 340 -4.95 4.85 -10.48
N ASN A 341 -5.94 4.12 -10.97
CA ASN A 341 -5.76 2.89 -11.73
C ASN A 341 -5.19 3.16 -13.13
N ALA A 342 -5.49 4.31 -13.73
CA ALA A 342 -4.84 4.74 -14.96
C ALA A 342 -3.33 4.93 -14.74
N ILE A 343 -2.95 5.64 -13.67
CA ILE A 343 -1.53 5.84 -13.31
C ILE A 343 -0.83 4.49 -13.09
N TYR A 344 -1.48 3.49 -12.49
CA TYR A 344 -0.92 2.14 -12.37
C TYR A 344 -0.62 1.48 -13.72
N CYS A 345 -1.54 1.56 -14.68
CA CYS A 345 -1.27 1.09 -16.05
C CYS A 345 -0.08 1.84 -16.67
N LYS A 346 -0.03 3.17 -16.53
CA LYS A 346 1.07 3.98 -17.07
C LYS A 346 2.41 3.61 -16.43
N ASN A 347 2.43 3.37 -15.12
CA ASN A 347 3.60 2.94 -14.39
C ASN A 347 4.14 1.61 -14.93
N ASN A 348 3.28 0.59 -15.01
CA ASN A 348 3.69 -0.74 -15.47
C ASN A 348 4.16 -0.69 -16.93
N MET A 349 3.49 0.12 -17.77
CA MET A 349 3.93 0.37 -19.15
C MET A 349 5.32 1.01 -19.23
N LEU A 350 5.65 1.96 -18.35
CA LEU A 350 6.94 2.63 -18.37
C LEU A 350 8.07 1.72 -17.86
N ILE A 351 7.79 0.85 -16.89
CA ILE A 351 8.76 -0.13 -16.35
C ILE A 351 9.31 -1.06 -17.43
N GLU A 352 8.52 -1.38 -18.46
CA GLU A 352 8.99 -2.17 -19.61
C GLU A 352 10.28 -1.59 -20.23
N GLN A 353 10.49 -0.27 -20.16
CA GLN A 353 11.70 0.38 -20.65
C GLN A 353 12.96 -0.09 -19.91
N PHE A 354 12.88 -0.53 -18.65
CA PHE A 354 14.02 -1.02 -17.87
C PHE A 354 14.63 -2.30 -18.45
N TYR A 355 13.82 -3.08 -19.17
CA TYR A 355 14.25 -4.28 -19.88
C TYR A 355 14.76 -4.01 -21.30
N THR A 356 14.80 -2.73 -21.70
CA THR A 356 15.37 -2.27 -22.97
C THR A 356 16.70 -1.53 -22.75
N ASN A 357 17.37 -1.16 -23.84
CA ASN A 357 18.62 -0.38 -23.78
C ASN A 357 18.41 1.13 -23.64
N SER A 358 17.15 1.62 -23.67
CA SER A 358 16.83 3.05 -23.70
C SER A 358 15.72 3.38 -22.71
N ILE A 359 16.01 4.26 -21.75
CA ILE A 359 15.06 4.72 -20.74
C ILE A 359 14.84 6.22 -20.92
N ARG A 360 13.57 6.63 -20.90
CA ARG A 360 13.16 8.04 -20.94
C ARG A 360 12.67 8.47 -19.55
N ALA A 361 13.59 8.86 -18.68
CA ALA A 361 13.29 9.25 -17.29
C ALA A 361 12.25 10.38 -17.18
N GLU A 362 12.20 11.29 -18.15
CA GLU A 362 11.19 12.36 -18.17
C GLU A 362 9.75 11.84 -18.29
N GLU A 363 9.50 10.70 -18.95
CA GLU A 363 8.14 10.11 -19.01
C GLU A 363 7.67 9.62 -17.64
N PHE A 364 8.60 9.09 -16.83
CA PHE A 364 8.32 8.74 -15.44
C PHE A 364 8.03 10.00 -14.61
N ARG A 365 8.82 11.06 -14.81
CA ARG A 365 8.59 12.34 -14.13
C ARG A 365 7.24 12.96 -14.50
N GLU A 366 6.85 12.91 -15.77
CA GLU A 366 5.52 13.34 -16.23
C GLU A 366 4.40 12.54 -15.59
N MET A 367 4.55 11.21 -15.49
CA MET A 367 3.60 10.36 -14.74
C MET A 367 3.52 10.77 -13.26
N GLN A 368 4.64 11.05 -12.62
CA GLN A 368 4.68 11.49 -11.23
C GLN A 368 3.95 12.83 -11.02
N ILE A 369 4.15 13.78 -11.94
CA ILE A 369 3.43 15.07 -11.93
C ILE A 369 1.93 14.86 -12.14
N GLU A 370 1.55 13.99 -13.09
CA GLU A 370 0.16 13.60 -13.31
C GLU A 370 -0.46 13.01 -12.03
N ALA A 371 0.25 12.11 -11.35
CA ALA A 371 -0.22 11.48 -10.12
C ALA A 371 -0.43 12.48 -8.99
N VAL A 372 0.54 13.36 -8.72
CA VAL A 372 0.42 14.36 -7.64
C VAL A 372 -0.69 15.37 -7.91
N ASN A 373 -0.89 15.77 -9.17
CA ASN A 373 -1.91 16.78 -9.49
C ASN A 373 -3.32 16.19 -9.57
N ASN A 374 -3.47 14.99 -10.13
CA ASN A 374 -4.78 14.41 -10.38
C ASN A 374 -5.28 13.56 -9.21
N VAL A 375 -4.37 12.96 -8.44
CA VAL A 375 -4.66 12.09 -7.29
C VAL A 375 -3.70 12.41 -6.12
N PRO A 376 -3.74 13.62 -5.54
CA PRO A 376 -2.75 14.11 -4.56
C PRO A 376 -2.60 13.22 -3.31
N GLY A 377 -3.62 12.45 -2.97
CA GLY A 377 -3.66 11.53 -1.84
C GLY A 377 -3.31 10.08 -2.15
N MET A 378 -2.86 9.77 -3.36
CA MET A 378 -2.62 8.39 -3.80
C MET A 378 -1.56 7.70 -2.95
N VAL A 379 -1.96 6.63 -2.27
CA VAL A 379 -1.09 5.86 -1.36
C VAL A 379 0.12 5.28 -2.06
N ALA A 380 -0.01 4.88 -3.32
CA ALA A 380 1.06 4.33 -4.15
C ALA A 380 2.05 5.39 -4.68
N LEU A 381 1.97 6.65 -4.25
CA LEU A 381 2.98 7.66 -4.62
C LEU A 381 4.39 7.20 -4.24
N SER A 382 4.59 6.46 -3.14
CA SER A 382 5.91 5.88 -2.81
C SER A 382 6.47 5.00 -3.94
N HIS A 383 5.63 4.21 -4.60
CA HIS A 383 6.02 3.38 -5.75
C HIS A 383 6.40 4.22 -6.95
N ILE A 384 5.59 5.25 -7.24
CA ILE A 384 5.82 6.17 -8.36
C ILE A 384 7.14 6.94 -8.18
N TYR A 385 7.37 7.52 -7.00
CA TYR A 385 8.64 8.19 -6.67
C TYR A 385 9.83 7.24 -6.79
N ASN A 386 9.70 6.00 -6.31
CA ASN A 386 10.73 4.98 -6.45
C ASN A 386 11.09 4.74 -7.92
N ASN A 387 10.10 4.48 -8.78
CA ASN A 387 10.35 4.10 -10.17
C ASN A 387 10.92 5.27 -10.98
N VAL A 388 10.53 6.51 -10.66
CA VAL A 388 11.18 7.71 -11.21
C VAL A 388 12.65 7.76 -10.81
N GLY A 389 12.96 7.53 -9.52
CA GLY A 389 14.33 7.47 -9.04
C GLY A 389 15.15 6.38 -9.73
N VAL A 390 14.58 5.19 -9.91
CA VAL A 390 15.22 4.08 -10.66
C VAL A 390 15.47 4.48 -12.11
N ALA A 391 14.52 5.13 -12.78
CA ALA A 391 14.71 5.59 -14.16
C ALA A 391 15.88 6.59 -14.27
N TYR A 392 15.95 7.58 -13.37
CA TYR A 392 17.08 8.51 -13.34
C TYR A 392 18.41 7.82 -12.99
N LEU A 393 18.40 6.84 -12.08
CA LEU A 393 19.58 6.05 -11.73
C LEU A 393 20.12 5.29 -12.96
N TYR A 394 19.26 4.62 -13.71
CA TYR A 394 19.65 3.94 -14.94
C TYR A 394 20.16 4.89 -16.03
N CYS A 395 19.72 6.16 -16.01
CA CYS A 395 20.25 7.22 -16.87
C CYS A 395 21.55 7.87 -16.32
N GLY A 396 22.08 7.39 -15.19
CA GLY A 396 23.30 7.93 -14.56
C GLY A 396 23.10 9.26 -13.82
N GLN A 397 21.86 9.70 -13.61
CA GLN A 397 21.52 10.95 -12.90
C GLN A 397 21.27 10.66 -11.41
N THR A 398 22.34 10.33 -10.68
CA THR A 398 22.27 9.85 -9.29
C THR A 398 21.72 10.88 -8.30
N GLU A 399 22.11 12.15 -8.43
CA GLU A 399 21.63 13.21 -7.53
C GLU A 399 20.10 13.37 -7.62
N THR A 400 19.57 13.40 -8.85
CA THR A 400 18.13 13.43 -9.11
C THR A 400 17.46 12.17 -8.58
N ALA A 401 18.04 10.98 -8.82
CA ALA A 401 17.50 9.73 -8.31
C ALA A 401 17.37 9.74 -6.77
N ILE A 402 18.40 10.22 -6.07
CA ILE A 402 18.41 10.34 -4.60
C ILE A 402 17.31 11.30 -4.11
N ASP A 403 17.10 12.45 -4.76
CA ASP A 403 15.99 13.36 -4.41
C ASP A 403 14.63 12.65 -4.50
N PHE A 404 14.38 11.93 -5.59
CA PHE A 404 13.14 11.17 -5.75
C PHE A 404 12.99 10.06 -4.71
N PHE A 405 14.07 9.35 -4.36
CA PHE A 405 14.01 8.34 -3.30
C PHE A 405 13.73 8.97 -1.92
N VAL A 406 14.38 10.09 -1.59
CA VAL A 406 14.11 10.82 -0.34
C VAL A 406 12.65 11.24 -0.26
N ARG A 407 12.10 11.79 -1.34
CA ARG A 407 10.69 12.15 -1.41
C ARG A 407 9.77 10.93 -1.33
N GLY A 408 10.15 9.81 -1.95
CA GLY A 408 9.40 8.54 -1.86
C GLY A 408 9.34 7.99 -0.44
N LEU A 409 10.43 8.13 0.35
CA LEU A 409 10.48 7.70 1.74
C LEU A 409 9.47 8.44 2.61
N GLU A 410 9.16 9.70 2.31
CA GLU A 410 8.12 10.49 3.01
C GLU A 410 6.74 9.82 2.93
N TYR A 411 6.44 9.14 1.82
CA TYR A 411 5.20 8.38 1.60
C TYR A 411 5.25 6.94 2.12
N ALA A 412 6.42 6.46 2.56
CA ALA A 412 6.63 5.10 3.04
C ALA A 412 7.08 5.07 4.52
N ARG A 413 6.79 6.12 5.30
CA ARG A 413 7.25 6.23 6.70
C ARG A 413 6.61 5.25 7.67
N ASN A 414 5.38 4.81 7.40
CA ASN A 414 4.60 4.01 8.35
C ASN A 414 5.02 2.53 8.35
N ASN A 415 4.91 1.88 9.52
CA ASN A 415 5.35 0.50 9.72
C ASN A 415 4.65 -0.50 8.79
N ASP A 416 3.39 -0.23 8.42
CA ASP A 416 2.62 -1.08 7.51
C ASP A 416 3.16 -1.05 6.07
N ARG A 417 4.09 -0.12 5.77
CA ARG A 417 4.72 0.07 4.46
C ARG A 417 6.20 -0.32 4.45
N ILE A 418 6.55 -1.28 5.31
CA ILE A 418 7.95 -1.70 5.47
C ILE A 418 8.58 -2.16 4.15
N VAL A 419 7.82 -2.82 3.27
CA VAL A 419 8.31 -3.30 1.97
C VAL A 419 8.72 -2.11 1.09
N GLN A 420 7.84 -1.11 0.97
CA GLN A 420 8.09 0.10 0.18
C GLN A 420 9.25 0.90 0.77
N ASN A 421 9.30 1.03 2.09
CA ASN A 421 10.37 1.74 2.78
C ASN A 421 11.74 1.08 2.53
N LEU A 422 11.84 -0.23 2.72
CA LEU A 422 13.09 -0.98 2.54
C LEU A 422 13.56 -0.99 1.10
N ALA A 423 12.65 -1.08 0.13
CA ALA A 423 12.97 -0.99 -1.28
C ALA A 423 13.60 0.37 -1.62
N ILE A 424 12.97 1.47 -1.16
CA ILE A 424 13.43 2.83 -1.46
C ILE A 424 14.75 3.13 -0.74
N GLU A 425 14.90 2.73 0.53
CA GLU A 425 16.19 2.85 1.26
C GLU A 425 17.30 2.06 0.54
N SER A 426 16.99 0.85 0.07
CA SER A 426 17.94 0.03 -0.69
C SER A 426 18.35 0.74 -1.97
N ASN A 427 17.39 1.23 -2.77
CA ASN A 427 17.67 1.94 -4.01
C ASN A 427 18.44 3.24 -3.82
N LYS A 428 18.12 4.00 -2.75
CA LYS A 428 18.87 5.19 -2.37
C LYS A 428 20.32 4.85 -2.04
N MET A 429 20.55 3.80 -1.25
CA MET A 429 21.88 3.29 -0.94
C MET A 429 22.63 2.83 -2.21
N LEU A 430 21.94 2.18 -3.16
CA LEU A 430 22.55 1.84 -4.46
C LEU A 430 22.97 3.08 -5.24
N ALA A 431 22.16 4.15 -5.27
CA ALA A 431 22.49 5.39 -5.95
C ALA A 431 23.65 6.15 -5.28
N GLU A 432 23.71 6.16 -3.94
CA GLU A 432 24.84 6.68 -3.16
C GLU A 432 26.12 5.89 -3.48
N ASN A 433 26.05 4.54 -3.48
CA ASN A 433 27.19 3.71 -3.84
C ASN A 433 27.65 3.91 -5.30
N TYR A 434 26.70 3.99 -6.23
CA TYR A 434 26.98 4.20 -7.65
C TYR A 434 27.63 5.58 -7.93
N SER A 435 27.37 6.57 -7.08
CA SER A 435 28.03 7.89 -7.10
C SER A 435 29.31 7.96 -6.26
N PHE A 436 29.87 6.81 -5.87
CA PHE A 436 31.09 6.70 -5.04
C PHE A 436 30.98 7.34 -3.65
N THR A 437 29.76 7.55 -3.15
CA THR A 437 29.54 8.02 -1.78
C THR A 437 29.78 6.86 -0.80
N THR A 438 30.65 7.07 0.19
CA THR A 438 30.83 6.12 1.29
C THR A 438 29.64 6.19 2.23
N ILE A 439 29.03 5.04 2.50
CA ILE A 439 27.85 4.92 3.36
C ILE A 439 28.30 4.52 4.76
N ASP A 440 27.74 5.13 5.80
CA ASP A 440 28.04 4.75 7.18
C ASP A 440 27.75 3.24 7.41
N ASP A 441 28.76 2.49 7.86
CA ASP A 441 28.63 1.05 8.12
C ASP A 441 27.47 0.71 9.07
N ASN A 442 27.15 1.60 10.03
CA ASN A 442 25.98 1.41 10.90
C ASN A 442 24.66 1.54 10.15
N LYS A 443 24.57 2.39 9.11
CA LYS A 443 23.39 2.45 8.24
C LYS A 443 23.23 1.17 7.44
N ILE A 444 24.32 0.60 6.93
CA ILE A 444 24.31 -0.69 6.21
C ILE A 444 23.82 -1.81 7.15
N ARG A 445 24.40 -1.91 8.36
CA ARG A 445 23.97 -2.88 9.38
C ARG A 445 22.51 -2.70 9.76
N LEU A 446 22.07 -1.46 9.96
CA LEU A 446 20.68 -1.14 10.30
C LEU A 446 19.72 -1.56 9.19
N LEU A 447 20.06 -1.28 7.93
CA LEU A 447 19.22 -1.68 6.80
C LEU A 447 19.11 -3.21 6.69
N MET A 448 20.24 -3.94 6.80
CA MET A 448 20.21 -5.41 6.83
C MET A 448 19.35 -5.94 7.98
N ARG A 449 19.51 -5.39 9.19
CA ARG A 449 18.70 -5.75 10.36
C ARG A 449 17.22 -5.53 10.09
N ARG A 450 16.84 -4.37 9.55
CA ARG A 450 15.43 -4.04 9.26
C ARG A 450 14.82 -4.96 8.20
N ILE A 451 15.59 -5.44 7.22
CA ILE A 451 15.12 -6.45 6.26
C ILE A 451 14.78 -7.76 6.98
N PHE A 452 15.68 -8.25 7.84
CA PHE A 452 15.46 -9.51 8.54
C PHE A 452 14.41 -9.43 9.65
N ASP A 453 14.34 -8.31 10.38
CA ASP A 453 13.35 -8.10 11.45
C ASP A 453 11.96 -7.78 10.89
N GLY A 454 11.89 -7.04 9.77
CA GLY A 454 10.62 -6.55 9.20
C GLY A 454 9.98 -7.49 8.17
N MET A 455 10.78 -8.28 7.45
CA MET A 455 10.30 -9.23 6.44
C MET A 455 10.76 -10.65 6.74
N GLY A 456 12.04 -10.77 7.08
CA GLY A 456 12.67 -12.03 7.48
C GLY A 456 12.60 -13.08 6.38
N MET A 457 12.30 -14.31 6.78
CA MET A 457 12.18 -15.45 5.88
C MET A 457 10.72 -15.77 5.54
N THR A 458 9.74 -15.06 6.10
CA THR A 458 8.32 -15.45 6.02
C THR A 458 7.51 -14.51 5.16
N LYS A 459 7.70 -13.19 5.30
CA LYS A 459 6.93 -12.19 4.54
C LYS A 459 7.69 -11.86 3.26
N LEU A 460 7.14 -12.24 2.10
CA LEU A 460 7.70 -11.94 0.77
C LEU A 460 9.23 -12.24 0.67
N PRO A 461 9.66 -13.48 0.94
CA PRO A 461 11.09 -13.84 1.02
C PRO A 461 11.88 -13.56 -0.27
N PHE A 462 11.20 -13.44 -1.41
CA PHE A 462 11.83 -13.08 -2.68
C PHE A 462 12.29 -11.62 -2.71
N LEU A 463 11.46 -10.69 -2.25
CA LEU A 463 11.83 -9.28 -2.10
C LEU A 463 12.90 -9.09 -1.02
N ALA A 464 12.75 -9.77 0.12
CA ALA A 464 13.74 -9.71 1.19
C ALA A 464 15.13 -10.18 0.71
N ALA A 465 15.19 -11.21 -0.14
CA ALA A 465 16.45 -11.65 -0.75
C ALA A 465 17.06 -10.58 -1.66
N ASP A 466 16.25 -9.95 -2.52
CA ASP A 466 16.72 -8.90 -3.44
C ASP A 466 17.28 -7.69 -2.67
N PHE A 467 16.61 -7.27 -1.59
CA PHE A 467 17.10 -6.18 -0.74
C PHE A 467 18.38 -6.58 0.00
N ALA A 468 18.42 -7.78 0.59
CA ALA A 468 19.60 -8.25 1.31
C ALA A 468 20.83 -8.38 0.40
N LEU A 469 20.64 -8.85 -0.84
CA LEU A 469 21.72 -8.94 -1.83
C LEU A 469 22.23 -7.56 -2.25
N ASN A 470 21.35 -6.56 -2.41
CA ASN A 470 21.75 -5.17 -2.65
C ASN A 470 22.60 -4.62 -1.49
N VAL A 471 22.18 -4.81 -0.24
CA VAL A 471 22.95 -4.40 0.95
C VAL A 471 24.31 -5.10 0.99
N LEU A 472 24.33 -6.40 0.71
CA LEU A 472 25.55 -7.19 0.71
C LEU A 472 26.54 -6.74 -0.38
N THR A 473 26.06 -6.47 -1.60
CA THR A 473 26.90 -5.94 -2.68
C THR A 473 27.56 -4.63 -2.28
N VAL A 474 26.79 -3.69 -1.72
CA VAL A 474 27.33 -2.39 -1.27
C VAL A 474 28.35 -2.57 -0.14
N ALA A 475 28.04 -3.42 0.84
CA ALA A 475 28.94 -3.73 1.94
C ALA A 475 30.27 -4.29 1.45
N LEU A 476 30.25 -5.31 0.58
CA LEU A 476 31.46 -5.95 0.05
C LEU A 476 32.29 -5.02 -0.84
N LYS A 477 31.65 -4.15 -1.63
CA LYS A 477 32.33 -3.13 -2.44
C LYS A 477 33.08 -2.10 -1.57
N GLN A 478 32.49 -1.68 -0.47
CA GLN A 478 33.07 -0.67 0.42
C GLN A 478 34.08 -1.27 1.41
N ASN A 479 33.71 -2.38 2.05
CA ASN A 479 34.47 -3.02 3.11
C ASN A 479 34.15 -4.53 3.17
N ARG A 480 35.07 -5.34 2.63
CA ARG A 480 34.95 -6.81 2.63
C ARG A 480 34.75 -7.42 4.02
N HIS A 481 35.34 -6.83 5.07
CA HIS A 481 35.15 -7.31 6.44
C HIS A 481 33.70 -7.11 6.91
N LEU A 482 33.09 -5.97 6.59
CA LEU A 482 31.67 -5.73 6.85
C LEU A 482 30.79 -6.72 6.07
N GLY A 483 31.08 -6.95 4.79
CA GLY A 483 30.34 -7.94 4.00
C GLY A 483 30.39 -9.34 4.61
N LYS A 484 31.57 -9.77 5.06
CA LYS A 484 31.75 -11.04 5.78
C LYS A 484 30.98 -11.08 7.10
N GLU A 485 31.04 -10.02 7.89
CA GLU A 485 30.26 -9.88 9.14
C GLU A 485 28.76 -10.08 8.88
N LEU A 486 28.22 -9.47 7.82
CA LEU A 486 26.80 -9.60 7.47
C LEU A 486 26.44 -11.05 7.06
N ILE A 487 27.29 -11.72 6.28
CA ILE A 487 27.08 -13.12 5.87
C ILE A 487 27.08 -14.05 7.10
N GLU A 488 27.97 -13.80 8.06
CA GLU A 488 28.08 -14.62 9.28
C GLU A 488 26.93 -14.35 10.26
N THR A 489 26.42 -13.12 10.29
CA THR A 489 25.35 -12.69 11.22
C THR A 489 23.97 -13.11 10.73
N TYR A 490 23.72 -13.08 9.42
CA TYR A 490 22.38 -13.25 8.85
C TYR A 490 22.28 -14.50 7.96
N PRO A 491 21.13 -15.20 7.94
CA PRO A 491 20.96 -16.42 7.16
C PRO A 491 20.72 -16.16 5.65
N ILE A 492 21.57 -15.36 5.01
CA ILE A 492 21.41 -14.88 3.62
C ILE A 492 21.31 -16.05 2.63
N GLN A 493 22.17 -17.07 2.73
CA GLN A 493 22.11 -18.25 1.86
C GLN A 493 20.77 -19.00 1.96
N LYS A 494 20.21 -19.09 3.18
CA LYS A 494 18.90 -19.72 3.39
C LYS A 494 17.78 -18.88 2.80
N LEU A 495 17.89 -17.55 2.90
CA LEU A 495 16.95 -16.61 2.31
C LEU A 495 16.93 -16.70 0.78
N ILE A 496 18.11 -16.74 0.14
CA ILE A 496 18.25 -16.95 -1.31
C ILE A 496 17.56 -18.27 -1.71
N ASN A 497 17.89 -19.38 -1.05
CA ASN A 497 17.26 -20.68 -1.34
C ASN A 497 15.74 -20.68 -1.15
N LYS A 498 15.24 -19.99 -0.12
CA LYS A 498 13.80 -19.88 0.12
C LYS A 498 13.14 -19.07 -0.99
N SER A 499 13.74 -17.95 -1.38
CA SER A 499 13.22 -17.07 -2.43
C SER A 499 12.92 -17.83 -3.73
N PHE A 500 13.86 -18.64 -4.21
CA PHE A 500 13.73 -19.43 -5.44
C PHE A 500 12.68 -20.54 -5.36
N ARG A 501 12.31 -20.99 -4.15
CA ARG A 501 11.29 -22.02 -3.96
C ARG A 501 9.89 -21.46 -3.84
N THR A 502 9.75 -20.27 -3.26
CA THR A 502 8.45 -19.70 -2.94
C THR A 502 7.88 -18.85 -4.07
N ASN A 503 8.73 -18.11 -4.79
CA ASN A 503 8.28 -17.21 -5.86
C ASN A 503 9.40 -16.99 -6.89
N LEU A 504 9.08 -17.16 -8.17
CA LEU A 504 10.01 -17.03 -9.29
C LEU A 504 10.05 -15.63 -9.90
N MET A 505 9.23 -14.70 -9.42
CA MET A 505 9.30 -13.29 -9.81
C MET A 505 10.70 -12.73 -9.52
N ASN A 506 11.26 -12.09 -10.53
CA ASN A 506 12.62 -11.52 -10.54
C ASN A 506 13.74 -12.53 -10.21
N ALA A 507 13.49 -13.83 -10.34
CA ALA A 507 14.49 -14.86 -10.01
C ALA A 507 15.72 -14.79 -10.92
N GLY A 508 15.57 -14.31 -12.16
CA GLY A 508 16.67 -14.15 -13.10
C GLY A 508 17.66 -13.07 -12.68
N GLU A 509 17.14 -11.90 -12.31
CA GLU A 509 17.88 -10.77 -11.76
C GLU A 509 18.62 -11.17 -10.50
N ARG A 510 17.90 -11.82 -9.57
CA ARG A 510 18.47 -12.33 -8.32
C ARG A 510 19.61 -13.30 -8.58
N TYR A 511 19.42 -14.23 -9.51
CA TYR A 511 20.45 -15.17 -9.89
C TYR A 511 21.67 -14.48 -10.51
N GLN A 512 21.48 -13.54 -11.43
CA GLN A 512 22.58 -12.76 -12.01
C GLN A 512 23.36 -11.99 -10.94
N GLN A 513 22.68 -11.42 -9.94
CA GLN A 513 23.34 -10.71 -8.83
C GLN A 513 24.15 -11.67 -7.95
N VAL A 514 23.61 -12.87 -7.66
CA VAL A 514 24.36 -13.93 -6.96
C VAL A 514 25.61 -14.33 -7.76
N GLN A 515 25.49 -14.48 -9.08
CA GLN A 515 26.65 -14.78 -9.95
C GLN A 515 27.70 -13.65 -9.89
N TYR A 516 27.28 -12.39 -9.92
CA TYR A 516 28.17 -11.25 -9.77
C TYR A 516 28.97 -11.33 -8.46
N LEU A 517 28.28 -11.57 -7.34
CA LEU A 517 28.89 -11.69 -6.01
C LEU A 517 29.88 -12.85 -5.94
N CYS A 518 29.51 -14.04 -6.43
CA CYS A 518 30.39 -15.21 -6.45
C CYS A 518 31.63 -15.01 -7.32
N THR A 519 31.54 -14.16 -8.35
CA THR A 519 32.65 -13.88 -9.26
C THR A 519 33.61 -12.84 -8.69
N HIS A 520 33.09 -11.73 -8.13
CA HIS A 520 33.92 -10.60 -7.69
C HIS A 520 34.34 -10.68 -6.21
N PHE A 521 33.60 -11.45 -5.39
CA PHE A 521 33.81 -11.63 -3.96
C PHE A 521 33.80 -13.13 -3.60
N HIS A 522 34.57 -13.92 -4.36
CA HIS A 522 34.57 -15.38 -4.27
C HIS A 522 34.91 -15.91 -2.86
N GLU A 523 35.87 -15.29 -2.17
CA GLU A 523 36.30 -15.71 -0.83
C GLU A 523 35.16 -15.61 0.18
N GLU A 524 34.37 -14.54 0.10
CA GLU A 524 33.27 -14.26 1.01
C GLU A 524 31.97 -14.98 0.60
N CYS A 525 31.71 -15.14 -0.70
CA CYS A 525 30.43 -15.58 -1.24
C CYS A 525 30.42 -17.01 -1.82
N SER A 526 31.50 -17.78 -1.69
CA SER A 526 31.59 -19.16 -2.24
C SER A 526 30.42 -20.07 -1.87
N GLY A 527 29.89 -19.97 -0.64
CA GLY A 527 28.73 -20.75 -0.20
C GLY A 527 27.43 -20.50 -0.98
N PHE A 528 27.29 -19.36 -1.69
CA PHE A 528 26.10 -19.11 -2.51
C PHE A 528 26.05 -19.97 -3.77
N THR A 529 27.17 -20.55 -4.20
CA THR A 529 27.21 -21.50 -5.33
C THR A 529 26.42 -22.78 -5.06
N GLU A 530 26.15 -23.09 -3.79
CA GLU A 530 25.35 -24.25 -3.38
C GLU A 530 23.84 -23.99 -3.39
N CYS A 531 23.42 -22.76 -3.67
CA CYS A 531 22.00 -22.41 -3.75
C CYS A 531 21.31 -23.18 -4.89
N LYS A 532 20.12 -23.72 -4.60
CA LYS A 532 19.33 -24.45 -5.59
C LYS A 532 18.66 -23.47 -6.54
N ILE A 533 19.17 -23.41 -7.75
CA ILE A 533 18.66 -22.56 -8.83
C ILE A 533 17.41 -23.23 -9.44
N PRO A 534 16.34 -22.47 -9.75
CA PRO A 534 15.18 -22.99 -10.49
C PRO A 534 15.55 -23.51 -11.88
N ASP A 535 14.87 -24.57 -12.33
CA ASP A 535 15.09 -25.16 -13.67
C ASP A 535 14.72 -24.21 -14.82
N ARG A 536 13.81 -23.26 -14.55
CA ARG A 536 13.39 -22.23 -15.50
C ARG A 536 13.62 -20.86 -14.89
N LEU A 537 14.50 -20.09 -15.53
CA LEU A 537 14.77 -18.70 -15.20
C LEU A 537 14.51 -17.84 -16.41
N ASN A 538 13.73 -16.77 -16.22
CA ASN A 538 13.68 -15.69 -17.20
C ASN A 538 14.94 -14.85 -17.04
N ILE A 539 15.78 -14.81 -18.07
CA ILE A 539 17.02 -14.03 -18.02
C ILE A 539 16.65 -12.55 -18.16
N SER A 540 17.15 -11.72 -17.24
CA SER A 540 16.96 -10.27 -17.31
C SER A 540 17.63 -9.69 -18.57
N SER A 541 17.10 -8.58 -19.07
CA SER A 541 17.61 -7.89 -20.27
C SER A 541 17.76 -6.38 -20.07
N GLY A 542 18.32 -5.71 -21.09
CA GLY A 542 18.39 -4.26 -21.16
C GLY A 542 19.20 -3.62 -20.04
N LYS A 543 18.78 -2.42 -19.62
CA LYS A 543 19.44 -1.61 -18.60
C LYS A 543 19.46 -2.28 -17.23
N ARG A 544 18.42 -3.04 -16.89
CA ARG A 544 18.38 -3.83 -15.65
C ARG A 544 19.52 -4.86 -15.61
N ALA A 545 19.62 -5.70 -16.64
CA ALA A 545 20.70 -6.69 -16.73
C ALA A 545 22.09 -6.04 -16.77
N GLU A 546 22.25 -4.94 -17.51
CA GLU A 546 23.50 -4.18 -17.59
C GLU A 546 23.97 -3.72 -16.21
N PHE A 547 23.07 -3.18 -15.39
CA PHE A 547 23.39 -2.71 -14.04
C PHE A 547 23.85 -3.84 -13.12
N ILE A 548 23.18 -4.99 -13.18
CA ILE A 548 23.53 -6.15 -12.37
C ILE A 548 24.88 -6.72 -12.81
N ILE A 549 25.09 -6.90 -14.11
CA ILE A 549 26.32 -7.50 -14.65
C ILE A 549 27.54 -6.60 -14.41
N ASN A 550 27.40 -5.29 -14.63
CA ASN A 550 28.54 -4.38 -14.54
C ASN A 550 28.83 -3.95 -13.10
N TYR A 551 27.79 -3.81 -12.26
CA TYR A 551 27.92 -3.20 -10.94
C TYR A 551 27.41 -4.08 -9.80
N GLY A 552 26.79 -5.22 -10.06
CA GLY A 552 26.16 -6.05 -9.01
C GLY A 552 24.97 -5.38 -8.32
N LEU A 553 24.50 -4.25 -8.85
CA LEU A 553 23.40 -3.47 -8.29
C LEU A 553 22.12 -3.92 -8.98
N ASN A 554 21.09 -4.25 -8.21
CA ASN A 554 19.78 -4.64 -8.72
C ASN A 554 18.71 -3.66 -8.20
N PRO A 555 18.57 -2.46 -8.79
CA PRO A 555 17.54 -1.52 -8.37
C PRO A 555 16.15 -2.16 -8.44
N PHE A 556 15.38 -1.99 -7.38
CA PHE A 556 14.04 -2.54 -7.28
C PHE A 556 13.01 -1.56 -7.86
N ASP A 557 12.09 -2.04 -8.67
CA ASP A 557 10.95 -1.28 -9.19
C ASP A 557 9.63 -1.91 -8.78
N PHE A 558 8.59 -1.10 -8.75
CA PHE A 558 7.25 -1.50 -8.36
C PHE A 558 6.34 -1.56 -9.57
N GLU A 559 6.01 -2.76 -10.02
CA GLU A 559 4.77 -2.96 -10.77
C GLU A 559 3.58 -2.87 -9.82
N ILE A 560 2.53 -2.16 -10.22
CA ILE A 560 1.38 -1.86 -9.37
C ILE A 560 0.13 -2.49 -9.97
N TRP A 561 -0.33 -3.57 -9.34
CA TRP A 561 -1.52 -4.31 -9.77
C TRP A 561 -2.68 -4.23 -8.78
N LEU A 562 -2.42 -3.75 -7.56
CA LEU A 562 -3.41 -3.55 -6.49
C LEU A 562 -3.14 -2.28 -5.69
#